data_AF-A0A953U2S2-F1
#
_entry.id   AF-A0A953U2S2-F1
#
_cell.length_a   1.000
_cell.length_b   1.000
_cell.length_c   1.000
_cell.angle_alpha   90.00
_cell.angle_beta   90.00
_cell.angle_gamma   90.00
#
_symmetry.space_group_name_H-M   'P 1'
#
loop_
_entity.id
_entity.type
_entity.pdbx_description
1 polymer ?
#
loop_
_entity_poly.entity_id
_entity_poly.type
_entity_poly.pdbx_seq_one_letter_code
_entity_poly.pdbx_strand_id
1 'polypeptide(L)'
;MRTEGQLRESIQRFQESFWNRKSADRPPVGVYDERMFLPINFLRRPYLRPTVSPDDVTGELVMTEYEYSFANRAVSCDDYTAFSAAWRGVPWLEACCGCAVGYAEGSLAPRHFVESPEDLANVPIPAANGWFDRLRCETGRLEAQAPPDCWISPSILRGPSDVLAAMRGLSWFLLDLYDNPLALLRAAARIGQLLIETVEMHYSIVEPKLGGFGHIFGYWAPGSTVVIQEDAMGMCSPDMYRDIFMQSNAELVHRLGKYVLFHLHTTGYKHYKHVLDIPGIAGLEIGMESIGPTILDLVPVFREILEKSRLILHVGTGFELLPQVLRKLPTEGLFLGIPDKYVRNDQEFHEFTKAMWKS
;
A
#
# COMPACT_ATOMS: atom_id res chain seq x y z
N MET A 1 -1.11 19.49 13.88
CA MET A 1 -1.63 19.80 12.53
C MET A 1 -0.58 20.59 11.77
N ARG A 2 -0.30 20.22 10.52
CA ARG A 2 0.64 20.97 9.67
C ARG A 2 -0.03 22.20 9.07
N THR A 3 0.72 23.28 8.93
CA THR A 3 0.29 24.46 8.19
C THR A 3 0.29 24.20 6.70
N GLU A 4 -0.52 24.95 5.94
CA GLU A 4 -0.54 24.86 4.47
C GLU A 4 0.84 25.12 3.86
N GLY A 5 1.63 26.04 4.43
CA GLY A 5 3.00 26.31 3.98
C GLY A 5 3.91 25.09 4.07
N GLN A 6 3.88 24.37 5.20
CA GLN A 6 4.63 23.13 5.38
C GLN A 6 4.17 22.04 4.40
N LEU A 7 2.87 21.94 4.16
CA LEU A 7 2.32 20.98 3.20
C LEU A 7 2.79 21.29 1.77
N ARG A 8 2.78 22.57 1.37
CA ARG A 8 3.25 22.99 0.04
C ARG A 8 4.74 22.72 -0.17
N GLU A 9 5.56 22.87 0.87
CA GLU A 9 6.98 22.54 0.81
C GLU A 9 7.20 21.02 0.63
N SER A 10 6.47 20.18 1.37
CA SER A 10 6.49 18.71 1.17
C SER A 10 6.02 18.31 -0.23
N ILE A 11 4.89 18.87 -0.70
CA ILE A 11 4.35 18.62 -2.04
C ILE A 11 5.35 19.02 -3.12
N GLN A 12 6.02 20.17 -2.99
CA GLN A 12 7.05 20.59 -3.93
C GLN A 12 8.20 19.59 -3.98
N ARG A 13 8.67 19.07 -2.84
CA ARG A 13 9.71 18.03 -2.80
C ARG A 13 9.24 16.73 -3.46
N PHE A 14 8.00 16.29 -3.23
CA PHE A 14 7.44 15.15 -3.95
C PHE A 14 7.37 15.39 -5.46
N GLN A 15 6.90 16.57 -5.89
CA GLN A 15 6.80 16.92 -7.30
C GLN A 15 8.17 16.93 -7.98
N GLU A 16 9.15 17.65 -7.42
CA GLU A 16 10.45 17.86 -8.04
C GLU A 16 11.35 16.64 -7.91
N SER A 17 11.59 16.18 -6.69
CA SER A 17 12.59 15.14 -6.41
C SER A 17 12.05 13.74 -6.69
N PHE A 18 10.84 13.40 -6.23
CA PHE A 18 10.29 12.06 -6.38
C PHE A 18 9.64 11.85 -7.77
N TRP A 19 8.61 12.62 -8.10
CA TRP A 19 7.85 12.43 -9.34
C TRP A 19 8.61 12.88 -10.58
N ASN A 20 9.23 14.07 -10.57
CA ASN A 20 9.97 14.57 -11.73
C ASN A 20 11.42 14.09 -11.77
N ARG A 21 11.90 13.35 -10.75
CA ARG A 21 13.27 12.83 -10.66
C ARG A 21 14.33 13.91 -10.92
N LYS A 22 14.10 15.12 -10.41
CA LYS A 22 15.06 16.22 -10.48
C LYS A 22 15.99 16.16 -9.28
N SER A 23 17.24 16.57 -9.50
CA SER A 23 18.18 16.83 -8.40
C SER A 23 17.59 17.87 -7.45
N ALA A 24 17.63 17.57 -6.16
CA ALA A 24 17.18 18.44 -5.08
C ALA A 24 18.12 18.29 -3.87
N ASP A 25 18.02 19.19 -2.89
CA ASP A 25 18.87 19.16 -1.69
C ASP A 25 18.78 17.83 -0.93
N ARG A 26 17.60 17.22 -0.91
CA ARG A 26 17.36 15.88 -0.35
C ARG A 26 16.11 15.25 -0.98
N PRO A 27 15.97 13.91 -0.97
CA PRO A 27 14.69 13.27 -1.27
C PRO A 27 13.64 13.61 -0.20
N PRO A 28 12.33 13.39 -0.47
CA PRO A 28 11.34 13.34 0.58
C PRO A 28 11.73 12.32 1.65
N VAL A 29 11.54 12.69 2.91
CA VAL A 29 11.79 11.84 4.09
C VAL A 29 10.60 12.00 5.01
N GLY A 30 9.90 10.91 5.27
CA GLY A 30 8.72 10.89 6.10
C GLY A 30 8.93 10.01 7.34
N VAL A 31 8.51 10.49 8.50
CA VAL A 31 8.47 9.70 9.72
C VAL A 31 7.04 9.20 9.93
N TYR A 32 6.88 7.90 10.14
CA TYR A 32 5.58 7.27 10.35
C TYR A 32 5.51 6.54 11.68
N ASP A 33 4.32 6.46 12.25
CA ASP A 33 4.06 5.62 13.43
C ASP A 33 3.93 4.15 12.99
N GLU A 34 4.90 3.33 13.41
CA GLU A 34 4.91 1.91 13.00
C GLU A 34 3.69 1.12 13.51
N ARG A 35 3.05 1.58 14.60
CA ARG A 35 1.87 0.91 15.16
C ARG A 35 0.66 1.03 14.24
N MET A 36 0.68 1.96 13.28
CA MET A 36 -0.36 2.06 12.26
C MET A 36 -0.39 0.84 11.32
N PHE A 37 0.68 0.05 11.22
CA PHE A 37 0.67 -1.20 10.46
C PHE A 37 -0.09 -2.34 11.18
N LEU A 38 -0.58 -2.09 12.40
CA LEU A 38 -1.51 -2.96 13.12
C LEU A 38 -2.88 -2.27 13.22
N PRO A 39 -3.69 -2.27 12.15
CA PRO A 39 -4.94 -1.52 12.08
C PRO A 39 -6.02 -2.00 13.08
N ILE A 40 -5.79 -3.12 13.76
CA ILE A 40 -6.61 -3.57 14.90
C ILE A 40 -6.54 -2.58 16.08
N ASN A 41 -5.43 -1.86 16.21
CA ASN A 41 -5.22 -0.87 17.27
C ASN A 41 -6.15 0.34 17.15
N PHE A 42 -6.84 0.48 16.02
CA PHE A 42 -7.74 1.60 15.76
C PHE A 42 -9.12 1.36 16.38
N LEU A 43 -9.40 0.16 16.89
CA LEU A 43 -10.64 -0.12 17.61
C LEU A 43 -10.76 0.77 18.86
N ARG A 44 -11.87 1.52 18.96
CA ARG A 44 -12.20 2.32 20.14
C ARG A 44 -12.64 1.47 21.33
N ARG A 45 -13.05 0.23 21.06
CA ARG A 45 -13.50 -0.76 22.05
C ARG A 45 -13.21 -2.18 21.54
N PRO A 46 -13.04 -3.16 22.43
CA PRO A 46 -12.88 -4.56 22.04
C PRO A 46 -14.02 -5.03 21.12
N TYR A 47 -13.66 -5.78 20.08
CA TYR A 47 -14.63 -6.42 19.21
C TYR A 47 -14.93 -7.84 19.72
N LEU A 48 -16.21 -8.17 19.88
CA LEU A 48 -16.64 -9.38 20.62
C LEU A 48 -17.18 -10.49 19.71
N ARG A 49 -17.34 -10.25 18.41
CA ARG A 49 -17.86 -11.24 17.47
C ARG A 49 -16.72 -11.94 16.73
N PRO A 50 -16.88 -13.23 16.38
CA PRO A 50 -15.85 -13.98 15.66
C PRO A 50 -15.70 -13.59 14.18
N THR A 51 -16.63 -12.77 13.66
CA THR A 51 -16.68 -12.34 12.27
C THR A 51 -17.16 -10.90 12.23
N VAL A 52 -16.51 -10.08 11.40
CA VAL A 52 -16.91 -8.71 11.08
C VAL A 52 -17.90 -8.72 9.93
N SER A 53 -18.94 -7.90 10.05
CA SER A 53 -19.94 -7.64 9.02
C SER A 53 -19.77 -6.23 8.45
N PRO A 54 -20.28 -5.94 7.23
CA PRO A 54 -20.22 -4.58 6.69
C PRO A 54 -20.74 -3.52 7.68
N ASP A 55 -21.84 -3.81 8.38
CA ASP A 55 -22.49 -2.86 9.31
C ASP A 55 -21.64 -2.51 10.54
N ASP A 56 -20.60 -3.29 10.85
CA ASP A 56 -19.67 -2.97 11.94
C ASP A 56 -18.74 -1.82 11.61
N VAL A 57 -18.41 -1.63 10.33
CA VAL A 57 -17.40 -0.66 9.90
C VAL A 57 -17.99 0.74 9.99
N THR A 58 -17.79 1.36 11.15
CA THR A 58 -18.33 2.65 11.53
C THR A 58 -17.28 3.48 12.26
N GLY A 59 -17.38 4.81 12.17
CA GLY A 59 -16.49 5.72 12.91
C GLY A 59 -16.65 5.63 14.44
N GLU A 60 -17.76 5.08 14.93
CA GLU A 60 -17.98 4.79 16.35
C GLU A 60 -17.19 3.59 16.85
N LEU A 61 -16.92 2.61 15.98
CA LEU A 61 -16.13 1.43 16.34
C LEU A 61 -14.64 1.65 16.09
N VAL A 62 -14.29 2.29 14.99
CA VAL A 62 -12.91 2.36 14.48
C VAL A 62 -12.48 3.81 14.32
N MET A 63 -11.35 4.17 14.92
CA MET A 63 -10.66 5.43 14.67
C MET A 63 -10.10 5.46 13.24
N THR A 64 -9.98 6.67 12.71
CA THR A 64 -9.18 6.91 11.51
C THR A 64 -7.69 6.90 11.83
N GLU A 65 -6.85 6.65 10.83
CA GLU A 65 -5.40 6.82 10.92
C GLU A 65 -5.01 8.22 11.39
N TYR A 66 -5.75 9.24 10.95
CA TYR A 66 -5.53 10.61 11.37
C TYR A 66 -5.74 10.80 12.88
N GLU A 67 -6.85 10.29 13.42
CA GLU A 67 -7.13 10.36 14.86
C GLU A 67 -6.09 9.58 15.68
N TYR A 68 -5.71 8.40 15.19
CA TYR A 68 -4.79 7.51 15.89
C TYR A 68 -3.36 8.06 15.95
N SER A 69 -2.85 8.62 14.85
CA SER A 69 -1.44 8.97 14.72
C SER A 69 -1.16 10.41 14.31
N PHE A 70 -1.83 10.92 13.28
CA PHE A 70 -1.43 12.21 12.69
C PHE A 70 -1.85 13.43 13.51
N ALA A 71 -2.97 13.38 14.23
CA ALA A 71 -3.49 14.50 15.02
C ALA A 71 -2.46 15.00 16.05
N ASN A 72 -1.71 14.07 16.64
CA ASN A 72 -0.72 14.33 17.69
C ASN A 72 0.69 13.87 17.31
N ARG A 73 1.02 13.83 16.01
CA ARG A 73 2.32 13.36 15.54
C ARG A 73 3.47 14.18 16.14
N ALA A 74 4.53 13.49 16.58
CA ALA A 74 5.68 14.11 17.23
C ALA A 74 6.66 14.79 16.24
N VAL A 75 6.68 14.31 14.99
CA VAL A 75 7.49 14.89 13.91
C VAL A 75 6.57 15.65 12.95
N SER A 76 6.69 16.97 12.93
CA SER A 76 5.88 17.89 12.14
C SER A 76 6.63 18.45 10.94
N CYS A 77 7.97 18.38 10.90
CA CYS A 77 8.79 18.94 9.81
C CYS A 77 9.22 17.92 8.73
N ASP A 78 8.73 16.68 8.79
CA ASP A 78 8.95 15.65 7.75
C ASP A 78 8.02 15.79 6.53
N ASP A 79 8.14 14.87 5.57
CA ASP A 79 7.36 14.86 4.34
C ASP A 79 6.20 13.83 4.33
N TYR A 80 6.06 12.96 5.33
CA TYR A 80 5.03 11.90 5.35
C TYR A 80 3.62 12.53 5.35
N THR A 81 2.89 12.35 4.26
CA THR A 81 1.53 12.87 4.08
C THR A 81 0.58 12.22 5.08
N ALA A 82 -0.16 13.04 5.84
CA ALA A 82 -1.20 12.52 6.72
C ALA A 82 -2.37 12.02 5.89
N PHE A 83 -2.92 10.87 6.26
CA PHE A 83 -4.01 10.24 5.54
C PHE A 83 -5.01 9.57 6.48
N SER A 84 -6.18 9.29 5.92
CA SER A 84 -7.14 8.33 6.44
C SER A 84 -7.59 7.42 5.31
N ALA A 85 -7.92 6.17 5.63
CA ALA A 85 -8.50 5.23 4.68
C ALA A 85 -9.64 4.43 5.33
N ALA A 86 -10.50 3.81 4.50
CA ALA A 86 -11.46 2.84 5.02
C ALA A 86 -10.70 1.76 5.80
N TRP A 87 -11.22 1.32 6.95
CA TRP A 87 -10.47 0.53 7.95
C TRP A 87 -9.56 -0.52 7.32
N ARG A 88 -8.24 -0.27 7.33
CA ARG A 88 -7.24 -1.10 6.64
C ARG A 88 -7.08 -2.51 7.21
N GLY A 89 -7.72 -2.80 8.34
CA GLY A 89 -7.81 -4.17 8.84
C GLY A 89 -8.71 -5.03 7.97
N VAL A 90 -9.75 -4.47 7.36
CA VAL A 90 -10.70 -5.25 6.55
C VAL A 90 -10.01 -5.69 5.26
N PRO A 91 -10.02 -7.00 4.93
CA PRO A 91 -9.55 -7.51 3.63
C PRO A 91 -10.63 -7.21 2.57
N TRP A 92 -10.67 -5.96 2.11
CA TRP A 92 -11.82 -5.40 1.37
C TRP A 92 -12.15 -6.16 0.09
N LEU A 93 -11.16 -6.50 -0.73
CA LEU A 93 -11.41 -7.19 -1.99
C LEU A 93 -11.77 -8.66 -1.79
N GLU A 94 -11.15 -9.34 -0.84
CA GLU A 94 -11.50 -10.70 -0.45
C GLU A 94 -12.93 -10.77 0.08
N ALA A 95 -13.30 -9.81 0.93
CA ALA A 95 -14.66 -9.68 1.45
C ALA A 95 -15.67 -9.40 0.33
N CYS A 96 -15.34 -8.51 -0.61
CA CYS A 96 -16.15 -8.26 -1.81
C CYS A 96 -16.24 -9.49 -2.73
N CYS A 97 -15.28 -10.42 -2.70
CA CYS A 97 -15.33 -11.68 -3.45
C CYS A 97 -16.04 -12.83 -2.70
N GLY A 98 -16.53 -12.58 -1.49
CA GLY A 98 -17.35 -13.54 -0.72
C GLY A 98 -16.68 -14.13 0.51
N CYS A 99 -15.40 -13.83 0.78
CA CYS A 99 -14.73 -14.33 1.98
C CYS A 99 -15.35 -13.75 3.25
N ALA A 100 -15.70 -14.60 4.22
CA ALA A 100 -16.10 -14.12 5.53
C ALA A 100 -14.91 -13.47 6.25
N VAL A 101 -15.10 -12.31 6.86
CA VAL A 101 -14.04 -11.57 7.56
C VAL A 101 -13.96 -12.05 9.00
N GLY A 102 -13.11 -13.05 9.26
CA GLY A 102 -12.88 -13.56 10.60
C GLY A 102 -12.12 -12.56 11.47
N TYR A 103 -12.55 -12.43 12.72
CA TYR A 103 -11.80 -11.74 13.77
C TYR A 103 -11.03 -12.79 14.59
N ALA A 104 -9.72 -12.66 14.66
CA ALA A 104 -8.83 -13.45 15.52
C ALA A 104 -7.91 -12.51 16.29
N GLU A 105 -7.45 -12.88 17.49
CA GLU A 105 -6.69 -12.00 18.40
C GLU A 105 -5.62 -11.16 17.66
N GLY A 106 -5.93 -9.88 17.43
CA GLY A 106 -5.02 -8.92 16.82
C GLY A 106 -5.13 -8.70 15.30
N SER A 107 -6.00 -9.38 14.55
CA SER A 107 -6.15 -9.15 13.11
C SER A 107 -7.52 -9.55 12.54
N LEU A 108 -7.85 -9.03 11.36
CA LEU A 108 -8.94 -9.54 10.54
C LEU A 108 -8.37 -10.38 9.39
N ALA A 109 -8.92 -11.57 9.19
CA ALA A 109 -8.47 -12.49 8.15
C ALA A 109 -9.65 -13.01 7.33
N PRO A 110 -9.51 -13.08 5.99
CA PRO A 110 -10.53 -13.72 5.16
C PRO A 110 -10.56 -15.23 5.43
N ARG A 111 -11.75 -15.82 5.46
CA ARG A 111 -11.93 -17.28 5.48
C ARG A 111 -12.19 -17.79 4.08
N HIS A 112 -11.45 -18.83 3.68
CA HIS A 112 -11.66 -19.54 2.42
C HIS A 112 -13.04 -20.20 2.39
N PHE A 113 -13.58 -20.36 1.19
CA PHE A 113 -14.87 -21.00 0.96
C PHE A 113 -14.97 -21.72 -0.39
N VAL A 114 -13.93 -21.64 -1.22
CA VAL A 114 -13.88 -22.28 -2.53
C VAL A 114 -13.11 -23.60 -2.44
N GLU A 115 -13.81 -24.70 -2.66
CA GLU A 115 -13.28 -26.05 -2.49
C GLU A 115 -12.58 -26.60 -3.73
N SER A 116 -12.95 -26.12 -4.94
CA SER A 116 -12.34 -26.54 -6.21
C SER A 116 -11.97 -25.36 -7.13
N PRO A 117 -10.95 -25.50 -8.00
CA PRO A 117 -10.59 -24.49 -9.00
C PRO A 117 -11.72 -24.18 -9.99
N GLU A 118 -12.55 -25.17 -10.33
CA GLU A 118 -13.69 -25.01 -11.24
C GLU A 118 -14.73 -24.06 -10.65
N ASP A 119 -14.94 -24.10 -9.33
CA ASP A 119 -15.91 -23.25 -8.64
C ASP A 119 -15.54 -21.76 -8.71
N LEU A 120 -14.25 -21.42 -8.86
CA LEU A 120 -13.79 -20.03 -9.03
C LEU A 120 -14.45 -19.34 -10.22
N ALA A 121 -14.80 -20.09 -11.27
CA ALA A 121 -15.49 -19.55 -12.44
C ALA A 121 -16.92 -19.08 -12.13
N ASN A 122 -17.55 -19.66 -11.11
CA ASN A 122 -18.96 -19.46 -10.79
C ASN A 122 -19.19 -18.50 -9.62
N VAL A 123 -18.15 -18.17 -8.84
CA VAL A 123 -18.26 -17.21 -7.73
C VAL A 123 -18.72 -15.84 -8.28
N PRO A 124 -19.81 -15.22 -7.79
CA PRO A 124 -20.18 -13.86 -8.16
C PRO A 124 -19.14 -12.84 -7.67
N ILE A 125 -18.69 -11.95 -8.55
CA ILE A 125 -17.72 -10.90 -8.25
C ILE A 125 -18.26 -9.58 -8.83
N PRO A 126 -18.58 -8.56 -8.00
CA PRO A 126 -18.62 -8.62 -6.54
C PRO A 126 -19.75 -9.54 -6.03
N ALA A 127 -19.57 -10.08 -4.83
CA ALA A 127 -20.58 -10.86 -4.12
C ALA A 127 -21.71 -9.94 -3.61
N ALA A 128 -22.94 -10.46 -3.58
CA ALA A 128 -24.11 -9.75 -3.05
C ALA A 128 -24.15 -9.78 -1.51
N ASN A 129 -23.13 -9.20 -0.86
CA ASN A 129 -22.91 -9.28 0.59
C ASN A 129 -22.71 -7.92 1.27
N GLY A 130 -22.86 -6.81 0.54
CA GLY A 130 -22.82 -5.44 1.08
C GLY A 130 -21.42 -4.85 1.31
N TRP A 131 -20.33 -5.62 1.14
CA TRP A 131 -18.97 -5.10 1.38
C TRP A 131 -18.56 -3.99 0.43
N PHE A 132 -18.90 -4.10 -0.86
CA PHE A 132 -18.58 -3.07 -1.86
C PHE A 132 -19.31 -1.75 -1.55
N ASP A 133 -20.60 -1.83 -1.23
CA ASP A 133 -21.40 -0.66 -0.83
C ASP A 133 -20.87 -0.05 0.48
N ARG A 134 -20.45 -0.88 1.44
CA ARG A 134 -19.87 -0.40 2.70
C ARG A 134 -18.56 0.34 2.47
N LEU A 135 -17.69 -0.16 1.61
CA LEU A 135 -16.44 0.52 1.24
C LEU A 135 -16.73 1.89 0.62
N ARG A 136 -17.69 1.96 -0.32
CA ARG A 136 -18.15 3.21 -0.93
C ARG A 136 -18.66 4.20 0.12
N CYS A 137 -19.52 3.75 1.03
CA CYS A 137 -20.08 4.58 2.10
C CYS A 137 -19.00 5.08 3.08
N GLU A 138 -18.04 4.23 3.47
CA GLU A 138 -16.94 4.67 4.32
C GLU A 138 -16.02 5.66 3.62
N THR A 139 -15.74 5.48 2.32
CA THR A 139 -14.95 6.43 1.54
C THR A 139 -15.61 7.81 1.53
N GLY A 140 -16.92 7.87 1.26
CA GLY A 140 -17.68 9.13 1.29
C GLY A 140 -17.73 9.77 2.68
N ARG A 141 -17.86 8.97 3.75
CA ARG A 141 -17.82 9.47 5.13
C ARG A 141 -16.46 10.09 5.45
N LEU A 142 -15.37 9.42 5.06
CA LEU A 142 -14.01 9.89 5.31
C LEU A 142 -13.72 11.20 4.57
N GLU A 143 -14.12 11.29 3.30
CA GLU A 143 -13.96 12.53 2.51
C GLU A 143 -14.71 13.70 3.13
N ALA A 144 -15.97 13.49 3.53
CA ALA A 144 -16.78 14.53 4.17
C ALA A 144 -16.23 15.01 5.53
N GLN A 145 -15.39 14.20 6.19
CA GLN A 145 -14.88 14.46 7.54
C GLN A 145 -13.36 14.74 7.56
N ALA A 146 -12.71 14.75 6.40
CA ALA A 146 -11.26 14.84 6.30
C ALA A 146 -10.73 16.18 6.85
N PRO A 147 -9.79 16.16 7.82
CA PRO A 147 -9.11 17.38 8.26
C PRO A 147 -8.37 18.10 7.10
N PRO A 148 -8.09 19.42 7.23
CA PRO A 148 -7.46 20.19 6.17
C PRO A 148 -6.08 19.68 5.73
N ASP A 149 -5.33 19.03 6.62
CA ASP A 149 -3.99 18.47 6.34
C ASP A 149 -4.00 16.93 6.12
N CYS A 150 -5.18 16.33 5.93
CA CYS A 150 -5.36 14.88 5.76
C CYS A 150 -5.88 14.53 4.36
N TRP A 151 -5.28 13.57 3.67
CA TRP A 151 -5.78 13.04 2.39
C TRP A 151 -6.55 11.74 2.57
N ILE A 152 -7.56 11.48 1.75
CA ILE A 152 -8.28 10.22 1.76
C ILE A 152 -7.67 9.27 0.73
N SER A 153 -6.96 8.25 1.23
CA SER A 153 -6.30 7.25 0.40
C SER A 153 -7.23 6.07 0.12
N PRO A 154 -7.09 5.38 -1.03
CA PRO A 154 -7.56 4.01 -1.14
C PRO A 154 -7.04 3.20 0.06
N SER A 155 -7.86 2.28 0.56
CA SER A 155 -7.44 1.33 1.59
C SER A 155 -6.44 0.31 1.00
N ILE A 156 -6.06 -0.68 1.80
CA ILE A 156 -5.35 -1.85 1.28
C ILE A 156 -6.31 -2.62 0.37
N LEU A 157 -6.00 -2.62 -0.93
CA LEU A 157 -6.74 -3.33 -1.97
C LEU A 157 -5.81 -4.39 -2.57
N ARG A 158 -5.86 -5.61 -2.01
CA ARG A 158 -5.00 -6.71 -2.46
C ARG A 158 -5.33 -7.18 -3.87
N GLY A 159 -4.31 -7.59 -4.60
CA GLY A 159 -4.42 -8.00 -5.98
C GLY A 159 -5.00 -9.40 -6.17
N PRO A 160 -5.15 -9.81 -7.44
CA PRO A 160 -5.78 -11.08 -7.78
C PRO A 160 -5.16 -12.32 -7.14
N SER A 161 -3.84 -12.37 -6.96
CA SER A 161 -3.17 -13.55 -6.40
C SER A 161 -3.51 -13.72 -4.92
N ASP A 162 -3.54 -12.64 -4.15
CA ASP A 162 -3.91 -12.65 -2.73
C ASP A 162 -5.38 -13.02 -2.53
N VAL A 163 -6.26 -12.43 -3.34
CA VAL A 163 -7.69 -12.71 -3.25
C VAL A 163 -7.99 -14.16 -3.59
N LEU A 164 -7.34 -14.72 -4.62
CA LEU A 164 -7.48 -16.13 -4.94
C LEU A 164 -6.92 -17.05 -3.87
N ALA A 165 -5.75 -16.71 -3.31
CA ALA A 165 -5.17 -17.45 -2.19
C ALA A 165 -6.11 -17.45 -0.97
N ALA A 166 -6.79 -16.33 -0.70
CA ALA A 166 -7.77 -16.22 0.36
C ALA A 166 -9.05 -17.03 0.09
N MET A 167 -9.61 -16.95 -1.13
CA MET A 167 -10.83 -17.68 -1.51
C MET A 167 -10.64 -19.19 -1.49
N ARG A 168 -9.52 -19.66 -2.06
CA ARG A 168 -9.19 -21.07 -2.27
C ARG A 168 -8.53 -21.74 -1.06
N GLY A 169 -7.91 -20.93 -0.20
CA GLY A 169 -7.00 -21.39 0.84
C GLY A 169 -5.58 -21.57 0.28
N LEU A 170 -4.59 -21.04 1.01
CA LEU A 170 -3.22 -20.88 0.53
C LEU A 170 -2.59 -22.19 0.00
N SER A 171 -2.71 -23.30 0.74
CA SER A 171 -2.09 -24.57 0.34
C SER A 171 -2.63 -25.08 -0.99
N TRP A 172 -3.94 -25.01 -1.20
CA TRP A 172 -4.57 -25.45 -2.44
C TRP A 172 -4.31 -24.49 -3.58
N PHE A 173 -4.36 -23.18 -3.32
CA PHE A 173 -3.97 -22.17 -4.29
C PHE A 173 -2.55 -22.42 -4.85
N LEU A 174 -1.59 -22.74 -3.98
CA LEU A 174 -0.21 -23.03 -4.41
C LEU A 174 -0.09 -24.29 -5.28
N LEU A 175 -0.92 -25.31 -5.04
CA LEU A 175 -1.01 -26.49 -5.92
C LEU A 175 -1.66 -26.13 -7.26
N ASP A 176 -2.72 -25.32 -7.23
CA ASP A 176 -3.47 -24.91 -8.41
C ASP A 176 -2.66 -24.01 -9.36
N LEU A 177 -1.60 -23.35 -8.88
CA LEU A 177 -0.63 -22.67 -9.75
C LEU A 177 -0.01 -23.63 -10.79
N TYR A 178 0.16 -24.90 -10.44
CA TYR A 178 0.73 -25.92 -11.33
C TYR A 178 -0.35 -26.76 -12.00
N ASP A 179 -1.33 -27.21 -11.22
CA ASP A 179 -2.33 -28.17 -11.70
C ASP A 179 -3.43 -27.48 -12.50
N ASN A 180 -3.77 -26.22 -12.15
CA ASN A 180 -4.94 -25.50 -12.68
C ASN A 180 -4.66 -24.02 -13.07
N PRO A 181 -3.52 -23.68 -13.72
CA PRO A 181 -3.13 -22.28 -13.96
C PRO A 181 -4.14 -21.51 -14.82
N LEU A 182 -4.82 -22.17 -15.76
CA LEU A 182 -5.84 -21.52 -16.59
C LEU A 182 -7.11 -21.16 -15.82
N ALA A 183 -7.45 -21.92 -14.77
CA ALA A 183 -8.58 -21.59 -13.90
C ALA A 183 -8.24 -20.34 -13.08
N LEU A 184 -7.03 -20.30 -12.51
CA LEU A 184 -6.52 -19.14 -11.77
C LEU A 184 -6.43 -17.89 -12.66
N LEU A 185 -5.90 -18.00 -13.87
CA LEU A 185 -5.79 -16.87 -14.81
C LEU A 185 -7.16 -16.25 -15.12
N ARG A 186 -8.17 -17.09 -15.40
CA ARG A 186 -9.53 -16.61 -15.68
C ARG A 186 -10.16 -15.94 -14.46
N ALA A 187 -9.98 -16.52 -13.27
CA ALA A 187 -10.50 -15.95 -12.04
C ALA A 187 -9.77 -14.63 -11.67
N ALA A 188 -8.46 -14.57 -11.91
CA ALA A 188 -7.62 -13.40 -11.67
C ALA A 188 -8.03 -12.21 -12.53
N ALA A 189 -8.45 -12.44 -13.79
CA ALA A 189 -8.96 -11.38 -14.65
C ALA A 189 -10.25 -10.73 -14.09
N ARG A 190 -11.15 -11.54 -13.51
CA ARG A 190 -12.40 -11.06 -12.91
C ARG A 190 -12.14 -10.25 -11.63
N ILE A 191 -11.19 -10.70 -10.81
CA ILE A 191 -10.78 -9.96 -9.61
C ILE A 191 -10.03 -8.68 -9.99
N GLY A 192 -9.18 -8.72 -11.01
CA GLY A 192 -8.50 -7.53 -11.54
C GLY A 192 -9.50 -6.46 -11.99
N GLN A 193 -10.59 -6.87 -12.64
CA GLN A 193 -11.68 -5.97 -13.02
C GLN A 193 -12.37 -5.35 -11.78
N LEU A 194 -12.66 -6.15 -10.74
CA LEU A 194 -13.18 -5.62 -9.47
C LEU A 194 -12.22 -4.64 -8.79
N LEU A 195 -10.91 -4.91 -8.82
CA LEU A 195 -9.89 -4.00 -8.28
C LEU A 195 -9.92 -2.64 -9.03
N ILE A 196 -9.98 -2.66 -10.36
CA ILE A 196 -10.12 -1.44 -11.17
C ILE A 196 -11.40 -0.69 -10.79
N GLU A 197 -12.54 -1.37 -10.76
CA GLU A 197 -13.84 -0.76 -10.37
C GLU A 197 -13.80 -0.17 -8.96
N THR A 198 -13.09 -0.81 -8.03
CA THR A 198 -12.96 -0.33 -6.66
C THR A 198 -12.11 0.92 -6.58
N VAL A 199 -10.99 0.99 -7.32
CA VAL A 199 -10.15 2.20 -7.35
C VAL A 199 -10.84 3.34 -8.10
N GLU A 200 -11.54 3.06 -9.20
CA GLU A 200 -12.35 4.05 -9.92
C GLU A 200 -13.49 4.59 -9.04
N MET A 201 -14.16 3.72 -8.27
CA MET A 201 -15.16 4.12 -7.28
C MET A 201 -14.55 5.05 -6.24
N HIS A 202 -13.38 4.73 -5.69
CA HIS A 202 -12.69 5.59 -4.72
C HIS A 202 -12.44 6.99 -5.29
N TYR A 203 -11.88 7.09 -6.48
CA TYR A 203 -11.56 8.36 -7.13
C TYR A 203 -12.77 9.08 -7.74
N SER A 204 -13.94 8.43 -7.82
CA SER A 204 -15.21 9.10 -8.12
C SER A 204 -15.78 9.86 -6.90
N ILE A 205 -15.26 9.59 -5.70
CA ILE A 205 -15.73 10.17 -4.43
C ILE A 205 -14.71 11.16 -3.86
N VAL A 206 -13.42 10.80 -3.90
CA VAL A 206 -12.35 11.58 -3.28
C VAL A 206 -11.85 12.66 -4.23
N GLU A 207 -11.86 13.90 -3.76
CA GLU A 207 -11.39 15.06 -4.51
C GLU A 207 -9.90 15.33 -4.28
N PRO A 208 -9.17 15.89 -5.27
CA PRO A 208 -7.78 16.26 -5.09
C PRO A 208 -7.67 17.42 -4.10
N LYS A 209 -6.71 17.31 -3.17
CA LYS A 209 -6.39 18.33 -2.17
C LYS A 209 -4.98 18.86 -2.42
N LEU A 210 -4.85 20.18 -2.43
CA LEU A 210 -3.61 20.89 -2.78
C LEU A 210 -3.01 20.40 -4.12
N GLY A 211 -3.88 20.11 -5.10
CA GLY A 211 -3.49 19.73 -6.46
C GLY A 211 -3.13 18.26 -6.65
N GLY A 212 -3.46 17.37 -5.70
CA GLY A 212 -3.20 15.95 -5.84
C GLY A 212 -3.80 15.09 -4.73
N PHE A 213 -3.31 13.86 -4.61
CA PHE A 213 -3.82 12.83 -3.70
C PHE A 213 -2.73 12.34 -2.76
N GLY A 214 -3.10 11.89 -1.56
CA GLY A 214 -2.21 11.21 -0.64
C GLY A 214 -2.45 9.70 -0.63
N HIS A 215 -1.47 8.94 -0.19
CA HIS A 215 -1.56 7.48 -0.12
C HIS A 215 -1.15 6.92 1.24
N ILE A 216 -1.60 5.71 1.58
CA ILE A 216 -1.29 5.03 2.86
C ILE A 216 0.22 4.83 3.13
N PHE A 217 1.04 4.86 2.08
CA PHE A 217 2.50 4.77 2.18
C PHE A 217 3.17 6.13 2.40
N GLY A 218 2.39 7.18 2.66
CA GLY A 218 2.86 8.49 3.12
C GLY A 218 3.35 9.44 2.05
N TYR A 219 3.10 9.13 0.77
CA TYR A 219 3.45 10.01 -0.33
C TYR A 219 2.26 10.83 -0.82
N TRP A 220 2.57 11.95 -1.45
CA TRP A 220 1.62 12.74 -2.25
C TRP A 220 1.85 12.44 -3.74
N ALA A 221 0.79 12.37 -4.55
CA ALA A 221 0.83 12.17 -6.00
C ALA A 221 0.03 13.26 -6.75
N PRO A 222 0.49 13.71 -7.93
CA PRO A 222 -0.24 14.72 -8.73
C PRO A 222 -1.58 14.24 -9.32
N GLY A 223 -1.87 12.94 -9.28
CA GLY A 223 -3.11 12.36 -9.79
C GLY A 223 -3.45 11.07 -9.05
N SER A 224 -4.55 10.44 -9.45
CA SER A 224 -5.02 9.18 -8.88
C SER A 224 -3.89 8.15 -8.83
N THR A 225 -3.77 7.48 -7.69
CA THR A 225 -2.62 6.65 -7.36
C THR A 225 -3.05 5.40 -6.60
N VAL A 226 -2.32 4.32 -6.77
CA VAL A 226 -2.46 3.13 -5.94
C VAL A 226 -1.09 2.48 -5.86
N VAL A 227 -0.85 1.76 -4.78
CA VAL A 227 0.26 0.81 -4.71
C VAL A 227 -0.35 -0.58 -4.81
N ILE A 228 -0.05 -1.28 -5.92
CA ILE A 228 -0.50 -2.67 -6.12
C ILE A 228 0.14 -3.55 -5.06
N GLN A 229 -0.65 -4.37 -4.36
CA GLN A 229 -0.16 -5.30 -3.33
C GLN A 229 -0.56 -6.72 -3.70
N GLU A 230 0.43 -7.61 -3.78
CA GLU A 230 0.28 -9.01 -4.22
C GLU A 230 1.19 -9.90 -3.36
N ASP A 231 0.89 -10.04 -2.07
CA ASP A 231 1.75 -10.66 -1.06
C ASP A 231 2.05 -12.14 -1.37
N ALA A 232 1.06 -12.86 -1.91
CA ALA A 232 1.16 -14.24 -2.36
C ALA A 232 2.21 -14.43 -3.46
N MET A 233 2.60 -13.36 -4.17
CA MET A 233 3.68 -13.40 -5.15
C MET A 233 4.99 -13.88 -4.53
N GLY A 234 5.26 -13.56 -3.26
CA GLY A 234 6.49 -13.95 -2.56
C GLY A 234 6.66 -15.46 -2.39
N MET A 235 5.58 -16.23 -2.57
CA MET A 235 5.56 -17.69 -2.53
C MET A 235 5.53 -18.33 -3.92
N CYS A 236 5.51 -17.53 -4.99
CA CYS A 236 5.45 -17.98 -6.38
C CYS A 236 6.82 -17.88 -7.05
N SER A 237 7.06 -18.65 -8.11
CA SER A 237 8.20 -18.35 -8.99
C SER A 237 7.92 -17.06 -9.79
N PRO A 238 8.94 -16.25 -10.14
CA PRO A 238 8.74 -15.04 -10.92
C PRO A 238 8.07 -15.25 -12.26
N ASP A 239 8.38 -16.35 -12.95
CA ASP A 239 7.76 -16.71 -14.25
C ASP A 239 6.29 -17.11 -14.08
N MET A 240 5.98 -17.95 -13.09
CA MET A 240 4.60 -18.38 -12.83
C MET A 240 3.71 -17.19 -12.48
N TYR A 241 4.19 -16.30 -11.60
CA TYR A 241 3.44 -15.11 -11.24
C TYR A 241 3.23 -14.19 -12.45
N ARG A 242 4.28 -13.99 -13.27
CA ARG A 242 4.21 -13.18 -14.49
C ARG A 242 3.12 -13.68 -15.42
N ASP A 243 3.11 -14.98 -15.68
CA ASP A 243 2.26 -15.59 -16.70
C ASP A 243 0.78 -15.67 -16.30
N ILE A 244 0.48 -15.69 -14.99
CA ILE A 244 -0.91 -15.82 -14.49
C ILE A 244 -1.51 -14.47 -14.07
N PHE A 245 -0.76 -13.63 -13.33
CA PHE A 245 -1.34 -12.47 -12.63
C PHE A 245 -0.90 -11.11 -13.17
N MET A 246 0.29 -11.02 -13.79
CA MET A 246 0.87 -9.72 -14.15
C MET A 246 0.05 -8.96 -15.20
N GLN A 247 -0.70 -9.67 -16.03
CA GLN A 247 -1.61 -9.04 -17.00
C GLN A 247 -2.68 -8.18 -16.30
N SER A 248 -3.27 -8.66 -15.20
CA SER A 248 -4.26 -7.88 -14.43
C SER A 248 -3.63 -6.62 -13.83
N ASN A 249 -2.38 -6.71 -13.36
CA ASN A 249 -1.64 -5.56 -12.83
C ASN A 249 -1.35 -4.53 -13.93
N ALA A 250 -0.95 -5.00 -15.12
CA ALA A 250 -0.69 -4.14 -16.26
C ALA A 250 -1.97 -3.42 -16.73
N GLU A 251 -3.13 -4.09 -16.70
CA GLU A 251 -4.42 -3.46 -17.00
C GLU A 251 -4.75 -2.35 -15.99
N LEU A 252 -4.54 -2.58 -14.69
CA LEU A 252 -4.74 -1.54 -13.68
C LEU A 252 -3.83 -0.32 -13.91
N VAL A 253 -2.55 -0.55 -14.23
CA VAL A 253 -1.61 0.53 -14.58
C VAL A 253 -2.07 1.27 -15.83
N HIS A 254 -2.54 0.55 -16.85
CA HIS A 254 -3.07 1.14 -18.08
C HIS A 254 -4.27 2.05 -17.81
N ARG A 255 -5.18 1.62 -16.92
CA ARG A 255 -6.42 2.34 -16.59
C ARG A 255 -6.21 3.57 -15.71
N LEU A 256 -5.38 3.48 -14.67
CA LEU A 256 -5.15 4.60 -13.74
C LEU A 256 -4.06 5.57 -14.20
N GLY A 257 -3.07 5.10 -14.95
CA GLY A 257 -2.01 5.92 -15.52
C GLY A 257 -0.78 6.10 -14.64
N LYS A 258 -0.23 7.32 -14.64
CA LYS A 258 1.20 7.59 -14.38
C LYS A 258 1.67 7.50 -12.93
N TYR A 259 0.77 7.28 -11.98
CA TYR A 259 1.08 7.33 -10.54
C TYR A 259 0.79 6.01 -9.84
N VAL A 260 0.73 4.90 -10.57
CA VAL A 260 0.61 3.56 -9.98
C VAL A 260 1.99 3.03 -9.61
N LEU A 261 2.17 2.65 -8.35
CA LEU A 261 3.37 1.99 -7.85
C LEU A 261 3.06 0.52 -7.54
N PHE A 262 4.09 -0.27 -7.23
CA PHE A 262 3.95 -1.67 -6.87
C PHE A 262 4.68 -1.96 -5.55
N HIS A 263 4.00 -2.59 -4.59
CA HIS A 263 4.57 -3.00 -3.31
C HIS A 263 5.29 -4.34 -3.43
N LEU A 264 6.51 -4.42 -2.91
CA LEU A 264 7.22 -5.68 -2.72
C LEU A 264 7.70 -5.81 -1.28
N HIS A 265 7.35 -6.93 -0.65
CA HIS A 265 8.07 -7.45 0.49
C HIS A 265 9.51 -7.80 0.08
N THR A 266 10.46 -7.65 1.02
CA THR A 266 11.87 -8.01 0.77
C THR A 266 12.04 -9.50 0.50
N THR A 267 11.11 -10.34 0.93
CA THR A 267 11.09 -11.77 0.58
C THR A 267 10.66 -12.02 -0.87
N GLY A 268 9.81 -11.15 -1.43
CA GLY A 268 9.33 -11.15 -2.81
C GLY A 268 10.20 -10.36 -3.80
N TYR A 269 11.35 -9.81 -3.37
CA TYR A 269 12.16 -8.90 -4.19
C TYR A 269 12.55 -9.47 -5.55
N LYS A 270 12.63 -10.80 -5.72
CA LYS A 270 12.99 -11.47 -6.98
C LYS A 270 12.05 -11.15 -8.16
N HIS A 271 10.87 -10.60 -7.88
CA HIS A 271 9.88 -10.22 -8.89
C HIS A 271 10.11 -8.81 -9.47
N TYR A 272 11.01 -8.01 -8.90
CA TYR A 272 11.13 -6.58 -9.22
C TYR A 272 11.34 -6.27 -10.70
N LYS A 273 12.06 -7.13 -11.44
CA LYS A 273 12.30 -6.93 -12.89
C LYS A 273 11.02 -7.05 -13.69
N HIS A 274 10.25 -8.11 -13.49
CA HIS A 274 8.97 -8.29 -14.18
C HIS A 274 7.99 -7.18 -13.81
N VAL A 275 8.03 -6.68 -12.57
CA VAL A 275 7.22 -5.53 -12.15
C VAL A 275 7.67 -4.25 -12.87
N LEU A 276 8.97 -3.97 -12.94
CA LEU A 276 9.51 -2.81 -13.67
C LEU A 276 9.23 -2.85 -15.17
N ASP A 277 9.02 -4.04 -15.73
CA ASP A 277 8.69 -4.23 -17.14
C ASP A 277 7.21 -3.96 -17.45
N ILE A 278 6.35 -3.75 -16.44
CA ILE A 278 4.95 -3.34 -16.64
C ILE A 278 4.92 -1.95 -17.31
N PRO A 279 4.34 -1.80 -18.51
CA PRO A 279 4.31 -0.52 -19.19
C PRO A 279 3.56 0.55 -18.39
N GLY A 280 4.26 1.63 -18.04
CA GLY A 280 3.69 2.78 -17.33
C GLY A 280 3.77 2.72 -15.81
N ILE A 281 4.32 1.66 -15.21
CA ILE A 281 4.51 1.59 -13.77
C ILE A 281 5.41 2.74 -13.28
N ALA A 282 4.98 3.42 -12.22
CA ALA A 282 5.61 4.66 -11.78
C ALA A 282 6.84 4.44 -10.88
N GLY A 283 7.01 3.22 -10.37
CA GLY A 283 8.03 2.88 -9.38
C GLY A 283 7.58 1.76 -8.46
N LEU A 284 8.43 1.45 -7.49
CA LEU A 284 8.21 0.39 -6.50
C LEU A 284 8.20 0.98 -5.09
N GLU A 285 7.43 0.36 -4.21
CA GLU A 285 7.52 0.50 -2.77
C GLU A 285 8.17 -0.79 -2.24
N ILE A 286 9.21 -0.66 -1.41
CA ILE A 286 9.86 -1.80 -0.75
C ILE A 286 9.89 -1.53 0.76
N GLY A 287 9.17 -2.36 1.49
CA GLY A 287 9.21 -2.41 2.95
C GLY A 287 10.30 -3.36 3.45
N MET A 288 11.26 -2.84 4.20
CA MET A 288 12.33 -3.64 4.80
C MET A 288 11.82 -4.49 5.96
N GLU A 289 12.07 -5.80 5.89
CA GLU A 289 11.61 -6.76 6.89
C GLU A 289 12.77 -7.45 7.59
N SER A 290 12.53 -7.98 8.80
CA SER A 290 13.52 -8.74 9.56
C SER A 290 13.85 -10.09 8.92
N ILE A 291 13.01 -10.56 8.00
CA ILE A 291 13.17 -11.82 7.28
C ILE A 291 13.50 -11.48 5.83
N GLY A 292 14.57 -12.08 5.30
CA GLY A 292 15.00 -11.86 3.91
C GLY A 292 16.37 -11.18 3.82
N PRO A 293 16.71 -10.62 2.64
CA PRO A 293 17.98 -9.92 2.44
C PRO A 293 18.04 -8.63 3.26
N THR A 294 19.24 -8.25 3.70
CA THR A 294 19.43 -6.99 4.43
C THR A 294 19.28 -5.79 3.50
N ILE A 295 19.10 -4.60 4.07
CA ILE A 295 19.08 -3.34 3.30
C ILE A 295 20.37 -3.11 2.50
N LEU A 296 21.51 -3.64 2.97
CA LEU A 296 22.79 -3.59 2.23
C LEU A 296 22.82 -4.55 1.05
N ASP A 297 22.28 -5.77 1.22
CA ASP A 297 22.22 -6.78 0.17
C ASP A 297 21.35 -6.32 -1.01
N LEU A 298 20.33 -5.50 -0.73
CA LEU A 298 19.41 -4.96 -1.72
C LEU A 298 19.89 -3.67 -2.41
N VAL A 299 21.05 -3.11 -2.05
CA VAL A 299 21.59 -1.91 -2.72
C VAL A 299 21.63 -2.04 -4.26
N PRO A 300 22.07 -3.17 -4.86
CA PRO A 300 22.03 -3.32 -6.31
C PRO A 300 20.62 -3.25 -6.89
N VAL A 301 19.63 -3.81 -6.19
CA VAL A 301 18.21 -3.79 -6.60
C VAL A 301 17.66 -2.37 -6.53
N PHE A 302 17.90 -1.66 -5.42
CA PHE A 302 17.47 -0.27 -5.26
C PHE A 302 18.05 0.66 -6.32
N ARG A 303 19.33 0.48 -6.67
CA ARG A 303 19.97 1.24 -7.74
C ARG A 303 19.30 0.99 -9.09
N GLU A 304 19.07 -0.27 -9.45
CA GLU A 304 18.43 -0.59 -10.73
C GLU A 304 17.01 -0.01 -10.80
N ILE A 305 16.25 -0.07 -9.70
CA ILE A 305 14.93 0.56 -9.60
C ILE A 305 15.03 2.07 -9.81
N LEU A 306 15.93 2.75 -9.10
CA LEU A 306 16.08 4.21 -9.18
C LEU A 306 16.70 4.70 -10.49
N GLU A 307 17.46 3.86 -11.21
CA GLU A 307 17.95 4.16 -12.56
C GLU A 307 16.78 4.17 -13.56
N LYS A 308 15.88 3.18 -13.47
CA LYS A 308 14.74 3.01 -14.39
C LYS A 308 13.51 3.84 -14.00
N SER A 309 13.27 4.03 -12.71
CA SER A 309 11.99 4.51 -12.17
C SER A 309 12.15 5.19 -10.79
N ARG A 310 11.21 4.97 -9.87
CA ARG A 310 11.17 5.55 -8.51
C ARG A 310 11.12 4.45 -7.46
N LEU A 311 11.62 4.76 -6.27
CA LEU A 311 11.62 3.86 -5.13
C LEU A 311 11.10 4.59 -3.89
N ILE A 312 10.05 4.04 -3.30
CA ILE A 312 9.72 4.29 -1.90
C ILE A 312 10.39 3.18 -1.09
N LEU A 313 11.22 3.56 -0.12
CA LEU A 313 11.91 2.61 0.75
C LEU A 313 11.45 2.84 2.19
N HIS A 314 10.66 1.91 2.72
CA HIS A 314 10.22 1.93 4.11
C HIS A 314 11.19 1.13 4.98
N VAL A 315 11.91 1.83 5.86
CA VAL A 315 13.02 1.28 6.65
C VAL A 315 12.53 0.76 7.99
N GLY A 316 11.68 -0.27 7.96
CA GLY A 316 11.16 -0.93 9.16
C GLY A 316 12.25 -1.62 10.01
N THR A 317 13.32 -2.06 9.34
CA THR A 317 14.54 -2.63 9.92
C THR A 317 15.80 -2.17 9.16
N GLY A 318 16.97 -2.32 9.77
CA GLY A 318 18.26 -2.00 9.16
C GLY A 318 18.62 -0.50 9.13
N PHE A 319 17.96 0.31 9.97
CA PHE A 319 18.15 1.76 10.04
C PHE A 319 19.62 2.18 10.27
N GLU A 320 20.36 1.42 11.05
CA GLU A 320 21.76 1.65 11.43
C GLU A 320 22.70 1.52 10.23
N LEU A 321 22.28 0.76 9.21
CA LEU A 321 22.99 0.60 7.95
C LEU A 321 22.55 1.62 6.89
N LEU A 322 21.45 2.33 7.13
CA LEU A 322 20.87 3.30 6.19
C LEU A 322 21.87 4.35 5.72
N PRO A 323 22.75 4.95 6.56
CA PRO A 323 23.74 5.91 6.08
C PRO A 323 24.70 5.32 5.03
N GLN A 324 25.05 4.04 5.15
CA GLN A 324 25.91 3.36 4.18
C GLN A 324 25.18 3.06 2.88
N VAL A 325 23.88 2.76 2.97
CA VAL A 325 23.00 2.54 1.81
C VAL A 325 22.80 3.85 1.05
N LEU A 326 22.40 4.93 1.72
CA LEU A 326 22.09 6.21 1.07
C LEU A 326 23.28 6.81 0.31
N ARG A 327 24.52 6.62 0.79
CA ARG A 327 25.73 7.03 0.06
C ARG A 327 25.93 6.31 -1.28
N LYS A 328 25.25 5.19 -1.50
CA LYS A 328 25.35 4.34 -2.71
C LYS A 328 24.15 4.48 -3.64
N LEU A 329 23.10 5.21 -3.24
CA LEU A 329 21.87 5.40 -3.99
C LEU A 329 21.78 6.83 -4.55
N PRO A 330 21.21 7.01 -5.76
CA PRO A 330 20.79 8.33 -6.20
C PRO A 330 19.63 8.85 -5.33
N THR A 331 19.45 10.16 -5.27
CA THR A 331 18.36 10.80 -4.52
C THR A 331 17.14 11.06 -5.39
N GLU A 332 17.32 11.17 -6.71
CA GLU A 332 16.25 11.41 -7.67
C GLU A 332 15.31 10.21 -7.75
N GLY A 333 14.03 10.44 -7.46
CA GLY A 333 13.02 9.38 -7.44
C GLY A 333 13.01 8.53 -6.17
N LEU A 334 13.78 8.89 -5.13
CA LEU A 334 13.76 8.21 -3.84
C LEU A 334 12.79 8.91 -2.88
N PHE A 335 12.01 8.13 -2.14
CA PHE A 335 11.28 8.57 -0.94
C PHE A 335 11.61 7.61 0.21
N LEU A 336 11.98 8.15 1.36
CA LEU A 336 12.30 7.37 2.55
C LEU A 336 11.17 7.45 3.58
N GLY A 337 10.62 6.31 3.96
CA GLY A 337 9.76 6.18 5.14
C GLY A 337 10.57 5.62 6.31
N ILE A 338 10.58 6.31 7.45
CA ILE A 338 11.30 5.89 8.66
C ILE A 338 10.32 5.77 9.83
N PRO A 339 10.34 4.66 10.59
CA PRO A 339 9.59 4.54 11.83
C PRO A 339 9.93 5.62 12.88
N ASP A 340 8.91 6.08 13.60
CA ASP A 340 9.00 7.02 14.73
C ASP A 340 9.91 6.54 15.87
N LYS A 341 10.09 5.22 16.03
CA LYS A 341 11.07 4.66 16.98
C LYS A 341 12.52 5.07 16.71
N TYR A 342 12.87 5.43 15.48
CA TYR A 342 14.23 5.84 15.08
C TYR A 342 14.41 7.35 15.04
N VAL A 343 13.34 8.11 14.75
CA VAL A 343 13.34 9.57 14.68
C VAL A 343 12.10 10.08 15.42
N ARG A 344 12.28 10.57 16.65
CA ARG A 344 11.18 10.72 17.61
C ARG A 344 10.57 12.13 17.66
N ASN A 345 11.27 13.13 17.14
CA ASN A 345 10.86 14.54 17.20
C ASN A 345 11.55 15.36 16.10
N ASP A 346 11.13 16.61 15.95
CA ASP A 346 11.65 17.52 14.92
C ASP A 346 13.16 17.78 15.04
N GLN A 347 13.73 17.80 16.25
CA GLN A 347 15.17 17.98 16.45
C GLN A 347 15.96 16.80 15.88
N GLU A 348 15.55 15.56 16.22
CA GLU A 348 16.17 14.34 15.68
C GLU A 348 16.02 14.25 14.16
N PHE A 349 14.88 14.69 13.61
CA PHE A 349 14.67 14.73 12.16
C PHE A 349 15.64 15.71 11.47
N HIS A 350 15.85 16.89 12.05
CA HIS A 350 16.82 17.86 11.53
C HIS A 350 18.26 17.34 11.61
N GLU A 351 18.63 16.66 12.70
CA GLU A 351 19.94 16.02 12.84
C GLU A 351 20.15 14.93 11.79
N PHE A 352 19.15 14.06 11.60
CA PHE A 352 19.17 13.00 10.59
C PHE A 352 19.35 13.57 9.18
N THR A 353 18.48 14.50 8.76
CA THR A 353 18.54 15.08 7.42
C THR A 353 19.82 15.87 7.16
N LYS A 354 20.34 16.58 8.18
CA LYS A 354 21.62 17.27 8.09
C LYS A 354 22.78 16.27 7.92
N ALA A 355 22.81 15.21 8.71
CA ALA A 355 23.88 14.21 8.65
C ALA A 355 23.93 13.44 7.31
N MET A 356 22.78 13.29 6.64
CA MET A 356 22.71 12.54 5.38
C MET A 356 22.96 13.38 4.13
N TRP A 357 22.47 14.63 4.07
CA TRP A 357 22.49 15.42 2.82
C TRP A 357 23.06 16.84 2.92
N LYS A 358 23.22 17.42 4.12
CA LYS A 358 23.91 18.71 4.26
C LYS A 358 25.40 18.47 4.46
N SER A 359 26.16 18.64 3.38
CA SER A 359 27.62 18.76 3.43
C SER A 359 28.02 20.16 3.88
#